data_AF-A0A9E6BDJ2-F1
#
_entry.id   AF-A0A9E6BDJ2-F1
#
_cell.length_a   1.000
_cell.length_b   1.000
_cell.length_c   1.000
_cell.angle_alpha   90.00
_cell.angle_beta   90.00
_cell.angle_gamma   90.00
#
_symmetry.space_group_name_H-M   'P 1'
#
loop_
_entity.id
_entity.type
_entity.pdbx_description
1 polymer ?
#
loop_
_entity_poly.entity_id
_entity_poly.type
_entity_poly.pdbx_seq_one_letter_code
_entity_poly.pdbx_strand_id
1 'polypeptide(L)' 'MGRRKIPVDKQQIARLYRQGYSTREIADKIGVSHDTVLRRLKEIGQPLRSWRLPGER' A
#
# COMPACT_ATOMS: atom_id res chain seq x y z
N MET A 1 6.21 15.52 -18.26
CA MET A 1 5.98 15.97 -16.87
C MET A 1 6.52 14.92 -15.92
N GLY A 2 7.53 15.26 -15.11
CA GLY A 2 8.13 14.33 -14.16
C GLY A 2 7.11 13.92 -13.08
N ARG A 3 7.02 12.61 -12.79
CA ARG A 3 6.21 12.09 -11.69
C ARG A 3 6.63 12.80 -10.39
N ARG A 4 5.73 13.61 -9.81
CA ARG A 4 5.87 14.12 -8.44
C ARG A 4 6.05 12.90 -7.54
N LYS A 5 7.24 12.76 -6.94
CA LYS A 5 7.47 11.80 -5.85
C LYS A 5 6.62 12.28 -4.68
N ILE A 6 5.44 11.68 -4.52
CA ILE A 6 4.69 11.82 -3.27
C ILE A 6 5.58 11.16 -2.20
N PRO A 7 5.97 11.87 -1.13
CA PRO A 7 6.69 11.27 -0.01
C PRO A 7 5.73 10.35 0.73
N VAL A 8 5.55 9.15 0.20
CA VAL A 8 4.72 8.13 0.83
C VAL A 8 5.52 7.56 2.00
N ASP A 9 5.04 7.82 3.21
CA ASP A 9 5.68 7.32 4.40
C ASP A 9 5.59 5.79 4.45
N LYS A 10 6.74 5.14 4.32
CA LYS A 10 6.85 3.68 4.27
C LYS A 10 6.43 3.05 5.59
N GLN A 11 6.66 3.73 6.73
CA GLN A 11 6.19 3.26 8.02
C GLN A 11 4.67 3.32 8.13
N GLN A 12 4.04 4.36 7.56
CA GLN A 12 2.59 4.49 7.56
C GLN A 12 1.92 3.38 6.73
N ILE A 13 2.46 3.06 5.55
CA ILE A 13 2.02 1.88 4.77
C ILE A 13 2.15 0.61 5.61
N ALA A 14 3.34 0.35 6.18
CA ALA A 14 3.59 -0.84 6.96
C ALA A 14 2.67 -0.94 8.20
N ARG A 15 2.38 0.19 8.85
CA ARG A 15 1.51 0.25 10.03
C ARG A 15 0.05 -0.01 9.69
N LEU A 16 -0.45 0.51 8.57
CA LEU A 16 -1.80 0.22 8.10
C LEU A 16 -1.91 -1.23 7.60
N TYR A 17 -0.90 -1.71 6.89
CA TYR A 17 -0.86 -3.10 6.44
C TYR A 17 -0.82 -4.08 7.61
N ARG A 18 -0.08 -3.77 8.67
CA ARG A 18 -0.05 -4.54 9.94
C ARG A 18 -1.36 -4.46 10.72
N GLN A 19 -2.13 -3.39 10.57
CA GLN A 19 -3.49 -3.27 11.11
C GLN A 19 -4.51 -4.13 10.34
N GLY A 20 -4.14 -4.69 9.18
CA GLY A 20 -5.02 -5.51 8.35
C GLY A 20 -5.74 -4.75 7.23
N TYR A 21 -5.39 -3.48 6.99
CA TYR A 21 -5.93 -2.74 5.86
C TYR A 21 -5.39 -3.29 4.53
N SER A 22 -6.26 -3.33 3.52
CA SER A 22 -5.86 -3.71 2.16
C SER A 22 -5.03 -2.63 1.50
N THR A 23 -4.16 -3.02 0.55
CA THR A 23 -3.34 -2.07 -0.21
C THR A 23 -4.15 -0.99 -0.93
N ARG A 24 -5.41 -1.29 -1.29
CA ARG A 24 -6.37 -0.37 -1.90
C ARG A 24 -6.92 0.66 -0.91
N GLU A 25 -7.21 0.27 0.33
CA GLU A 25 -7.61 1.20 1.40
C GLU A 25 -6.44 2.06 1.88
N ILE A 26 -5.24 1.48 1.94
CA ILE A 26 -4.02 2.21 2.27
C ILE A 26 -3.73 3.26 1.19
N ALA A 27 -3.92 2.89 -0.07
CA ALA A 27 -3.83 3.78 -1.21
C ALA A 27 -4.81 4.95 -1.09
N ASP A 28 -6.09 4.66 -0.79
CA ASP A 28 -7.12 5.69 -0.59
C ASP A 28 -6.79 6.62 0.60
N LYS A 29 -6.44 6.06 1.75
CA LYS A 29 -6.09 6.83 2.96
C LYS A 29 -4.89 7.76 2.79
N ILE A 30 -3.91 7.35 1.99
CA ILE A 30 -2.68 8.14 1.76
C ILE A 30 -2.80 8.98 0.47
N GLY A 31 -3.85 8.79 -0.33
CA GLY A 31 -4.04 9.48 -1.60
C GLY A 31 -3.04 9.06 -2.68
N VAL A 32 -2.65 7.78 -2.69
CA VAL A 32 -1.69 7.20 -3.65
C VAL A 32 -2.33 6.06 -4.40
N SER A 33 -1.78 5.68 -5.56
CA SER A 33 -2.28 4.50 -6.26
C SER A 33 -1.87 3.21 -5.54
N HIS A 34 -2.74 2.20 -5.60
CA HIS A 34 -2.47 0.82 -5.19
C HIS A 34 -1.10 0.31 -5.69
N ASP A 35 -0.76 0.59 -6.96
CA ASP A 35 0.52 0.22 -7.56
C ASP A 35 1.73 0.82 -6.81
N THR A 36 1.59 2.06 -6.33
CA THR A 36 2.63 2.69 -5.50
C THR A 36 2.77 1.96 -4.17
N VAL A 37 1.66 1.62 -3.52
CA VAL A 37 1.68 0.86 -2.26
C VAL A 37 2.35 -0.51 -2.45
N LEU A 38 1.99 -1.25 -3.50
CA LEU A 38 2.62 -2.52 -3.86
C LEU A 38 4.14 -2.38 -4.04
N ARG A 39 4.55 -1.39 -4.83
CA ARG A 39 5.97 -1.14 -5.11
C ARG A 39 6.73 -0.79 -3.84
N ARG A 40 6.14 0.02 -2.95
CA ARG A 40 6.71 0.36 -1.64
C ARG A 40 6.81 -0.84 -0.70
N LEU A 41 5.77 -1.68 -0.64
CA LEU A 41 5.77 -2.93 0.13
C LEU A 41 6.87 -3.88 -0.36
N LYS A 42 7.09 -3.94 -1.68
CA LYS A 42 8.20 -4.69 -2.29
C LYS A 42 9.56 -4.09 -1.98
N GLU A 43 9.70 -2.76 -2.00
CA GLU A 43 10.95 -2.06 -1.63
C GLU A 43 11.35 -2.30 -0.16
N ILE A 44 10.38 -2.40 0.75
CA ILE A 44 10.65 -2.71 2.17
C ILE A 44 10.75 -4.22 2.46
N GLY A 45 10.65 -5.08 1.45
CA GLY A 45 10.70 -6.53 1.62
C GLY A 45 9.54 -7.11 2.42
N GLN A 46 8.42 -6.40 2.52
CA GLN A 46 7.24 -6.94 3.20
C GLN A 46 6.65 -8.06 2.34
N PRO A 47 6.42 -9.26 2.89
CA PRO A 47 5.63 -10.27 2.20
C PRO A 47 4.25 -9.69 1.90
N LEU A 48 4.02 -9.43 0.61
CA LEU A 48 2.67 -9.31 0.07
C LEU A 48 2.01 -10.62 0.45
N ARG A 49 1.03 -10.54 1.34
CA ARG A 49 0.32 -11.69 1.87
C ARG A 49 -0.45 -12.22 0.67
N SER A 50 0.21 -13.12 -0.06
CA SER A 50 -0.33 -13.74 -1.23
C SER A 50 -1.52 -14.53 -0.71
N TRP A 51 -2.71 -14.18 -1.22
CA TRP A 51 -3.99 -14.82 -0.90
C TRP A 51 -4.60 -14.38 0.45
N ARG A 52 -5.88 -14.06 0.61
CA ARG A 52 -7.17 -14.30 -0.08
C ARG A 52 -8.07 -13.13 0.41
N LEU A 53 -9.03 -12.57 -0.33
CA LEU A 53 -10.43 -13.01 -0.31
C LEU A 53 -11.36 -12.13 -1.17
N PRO A 54 -12.49 -12.71 -1.65
CA PRO A 54 -13.63 -12.04 -2.27
C PRO A 54 -14.44 -11.27 -1.22
N GLY A 55 -15.06 -10.18 -1.63
CA GLY A 55 -15.87 -9.33 -0.75
C GLY A 55 -15.54 -7.86 -0.94
N GLU A 56 -15.70 -7.39 -2.18
CA GLU A 56 -16.06 -5.98 -2.37
C GLU A 56 -17.36 -5.77 -1.58
N ARG A 57 -17.28 -4.91 -0.57
CA ARG A 57 -18.42 -4.43 0.20
C ARG A 57 -19.04 -3.26 -0.53
#